data_AF-A0A4Q2XI60-F1
#
_entry.id   AF-A0A4Q2XI60-F1
#
_cell.length_a   1.000
_cell.length_b   1.000
_cell.length_c   1.000
_cell.angle_alpha   90.00
_cell.angle_beta   90.00
_cell.angle_gamma   90.00
#
_symmetry.space_group_name_H-M   'P 1'
#
loop_
_entity.id
_entity.type
_entity.pdbx_description
1 polymer ?
#
loop_
_entity_poly.entity_id
_entity_poly.type
_entity_poly.pdbx_seq_one_letter_code
_entity_poly.pdbx_strand_id
1 'polypeptide(L)'
;LTGRADVVFGSRFLGSGMHRVLYFWHYMGNRFLTLMSNMFTNLNLTDMETCYKVFRREVLKKIVIQENRFGFEPEITAKVSKLKVPIYEVSISYYGRTYEEGKKIGWKDGVRAIWCILKY
;
A
#
# COMPACT_ATOMS: atom_id res chain seq x y z
N LEU A 1 14.14 3.71 -13.73
CA LEU A 1 13.92 4.71 -12.66
C LEU A 1 15.21 5.44 -12.25
N THR A 2 16.26 5.49 -13.08
CA THR A 2 17.59 6.00 -12.70
C THR A 2 17.52 7.46 -12.20
N GLY A 3 17.75 7.64 -10.90
CA GLY A 3 17.87 8.93 -10.21
C GLY A 3 16.57 9.68 -9.88
N ARG A 4 15.42 9.29 -10.45
CA ARG A 4 14.18 10.10 -10.39
C ARG A 4 13.21 9.75 -9.27
N ALA A 5 13.30 8.55 -8.70
CA ALA A 5 12.41 8.09 -7.64
C ALA A 5 13.07 8.19 -6.27
N ASP A 6 12.32 8.69 -5.30
CA ASP A 6 12.68 8.67 -3.88
C ASP A 6 11.91 7.60 -3.11
N VAL A 7 10.70 7.28 -3.60
CA VAL A 7 9.87 6.17 -3.13
C VAL A 7 9.29 5.42 -4.32
N VAL A 8 9.28 4.08 -4.24
CA VAL A 8 8.69 3.21 -5.26
C VAL A 8 7.72 2.24 -4.60
N PHE A 9 6.48 2.23 -5.06
CA PHE A 9 5.44 1.28 -4.68
C PHE A 9 5.37 0.19 -5.73
N GLY A 10 5.36 -1.07 -5.31
CA GLY A 10 4.96 -2.17 -6.18
C GLY A 10 3.44 -2.18 -6.31
N SER A 11 2.89 -2.48 -7.47
CA SER A 11 1.45 -2.66 -7.65
C SER A 11 1.14 -3.99 -8.27
N ARG A 12 0.21 -4.70 -7.63
CA ARG A 12 -0.34 -5.97 -8.14
C ARG A 12 -1.31 -5.76 -9.29
N PHE A 13 -1.76 -4.52 -9.50
CA PHE A 13 -2.81 -4.16 -10.45
C PHE A 13 -2.29 -3.35 -11.64
N LEU A 14 -1.04 -2.89 -11.57
CA LEU A 14 -0.38 -2.16 -12.65
C LEU A 14 0.32 -3.14 -13.61
N GLY A 15 0.14 -2.96 -14.92
CA GLY A 15 0.91 -3.64 -15.97
C GLY A 15 0.58 -5.13 -16.21
N SER A 16 1.45 -5.81 -16.95
CA SER A 16 1.30 -7.20 -17.42
C SER A 16 1.89 -8.26 -16.46
N GLY A 17 2.11 -7.90 -15.19
CA GLY A 17 2.61 -8.84 -14.18
C GLY A 17 1.62 -9.98 -13.92
N MET A 18 2.13 -11.18 -13.65
CA MET A 18 1.28 -12.32 -13.30
C MET A 18 0.73 -12.13 -11.88
N HIS A 19 -0.59 -12.12 -11.73
CA HIS A 19 -1.24 -12.17 -10.42
C HIS A 19 -2.08 -13.45 -10.30
N ARG A 20 -2.02 -14.11 -9.14
CA ARG A 20 -2.93 -15.22 -8.82
C ARG A 20 -4.35 -14.66 -8.63
N VAL A 21 -5.30 -15.14 -9.42
CA VAL A 21 -6.72 -14.77 -9.27
C VAL A 21 -7.27 -15.45 -8.00
N LEU A 22 -7.49 -14.67 -6.93
CA LEU A 22 -7.91 -15.20 -5.65
C LEU A 22 -8.76 -14.18 -4.86
N TYR A 23 -9.90 -14.65 -4.32
CA TYR A 23 -10.86 -13.91 -3.49
C TYR A 23 -11.25 -12.50 -3.96
N PHE A 24 -12.30 -12.43 -4.79
CA PHE A 24 -12.86 -11.19 -5.33
C PHE A 24 -13.11 -10.07 -4.29
N TRP A 25 -13.68 -10.40 -3.12
CA TRP A 25 -13.99 -9.40 -2.11
C TRP A 25 -12.75 -8.76 -1.46
N HIS A 26 -11.63 -9.50 -1.38
CA HIS A 26 -10.37 -8.91 -0.94
C HIS A 26 -9.80 -7.94 -1.98
N TYR A 27 -9.93 -8.28 -3.27
CA TYR A 27 -9.56 -7.38 -4.35
C TYR A 27 -10.37 -6.08 -4.30
N MET A 28 -11.69 -6.18 -4.19
CA MET A 28 -12.57 -5.01 -4.07
C MET A 28 -12.29 -4.20 -2.80
N GLY A 29 -12.03 -4.87 -1.67
CA GLY A 29 -11.64 -4.20 -0.42
C GLY A 29 -10.34 -3.40 -0.56
N ASN A 30 -9.30 -3.97 -1.16
CA ASN A 30 -8.04 -3.25 -1.39
C ASN A 30 -8.20 -2.07 -2.34
N ARG A 31 -9.02 -2.21 -3.40
CA ARG A 31 -9.36 -1.12 -4.31
C ARG A 31 -10.09 0.01 -3.59
N PHE A 32 -11.02 -0.32 -2.71
CA PHE A 32 -11.73 0.65 -1.88
C PHE A 32 -10.79 1.38 -0.91
N LEU A 33 -9.93 0.66 -0.18
CA LEU A 33 -8.94 1.27 0.71
C LEU A 33 -7.96 2.18 -0.04
N THR A 34 -7.52 1.74 -1.22
CA THR A 34 -6.64 2.56 -2.08
C THR A 34 -7.34 3.83 -2.55
N LEU A 35 -8.61 3.74 -2.96
CA LEU A 35 -9.41 4.91 -3.33
C LEU A 35 -9.53 5.89 -2.17
N MET A 36 -9.89 5.40 -0.98
CA MET A 36 -9.98 6.25 0.21
C MET A 36 -8.63 6.92 0.51
N SER A 37 -7.54 6.15 0.53
CA SER A 37 -6.20 6.71 0.76
C SER A 37 -5.88 7.81 -0.24
N ASN A 38 -6.10 7.56 -1.53
CA ASN A 38 -5.85 8.54 -2.59
C ASN A 38 -6.65 9.83 -2.41
N MET A 39 -7.91 9.75 -1.95
CA MET A 39 -8.73 10.92 -1.66
C MET A 39 -8.13 11.81 -0.56
N PHE A 40 -7.59 11.21 0.51
CA PHE A 40 -7.00 11.96 1.63
C PHE A 40 -5.56 12.40 1.36
N THR A 41 -4.77 11.60 0.65
CA THR A 41 -3.37 11.91 0.37
C THR A 41 -3.16 12.70 -0.92
N ASN A 42 -4.21 12.85 -1.74
CA ASN A 42 -4.16 13.40 -3.10
C ASN A 42 -3.09 12.70 -3.97
N LEU A 43 -2.99 11.37 -3.84
CA LEU A 43 -2.13 10.53 -4.66
C LEU A 43 -2.98 9.73 -5.66
N ASN A 44 -2.35 9.14 -6.67
CA ASN A 44 -2.99 8.31 -7.70
C ASN A 44 -2.44 6.89 -7.72
N LEU A 45 -2.25 6.28 -6.54
CA LEU A 45 -1.76 4.90 -6.42
C LEU A 45 -2.80 3.90 -6.94
N THR A 46 -2.36 2.83 -7.60
CA THR A 46 -3.26 1.73 -7.99
C THR A 46 -3.36 0.67 -6.91
N ASP A 47 -2.33 0.52 -6.06
CA ASP A 47 -2.28 -0.47 -4.99
C ASP A 47 -1.54 0.04 -3.74
N MET A 48 -2.27 0.67 -2.81
CA MET A 48 -1.68 1.21 -1.58
C MET A 48 -1.27 0.10 -0.59
N GLU A 49 -2.05 -0.98 -0.53
CA GLU A 49 -1.93 -2.13 0.39
C GLU A 49 -1.05 -3.25 -0.18
N THR A 50 -0.05 -2.87 -0.97
CA THR A 50 0.87 -3.79 -1.66
C THR A 50 1.90 -4.41 -0.72
N CYS A 51 2.25 -3.74 0.39
CA CYS A 51 3.31 -4.10 1.31
C CYS A 51 4.70 -4.29 0.68
N TYR A 52 4.85 -3.97 -0.61
CA TYR A 52 6.09 -4.04 -1.35
C TYR A 52 6.50 -2.64 -1.79
N LYS A 53 7.27 -1.96 -0.93
CA LYS A 53 7.64 -0.55 -1.09
C LYS A 53 9.13 -0.39 -0.85
N VAL A 54 9.78 0.44 -1.66
CA VAL A 54 11.20 0.76 -1.54
C VAL A 54 11.35 2.24 -1.30
N PHE A 55 12.14 2.60 -0.29
CA PHE A 55 12.36 3.98 0.12
C PHE A 55 13.84 4.31 0.09
N ARG A 56 14.19 5.53 -0.34
CA ARG A 56 15.49 6.07 0.01
C ARG A 56 15.62 6.23 1.52
N ARG A 57 16.80 5.89 2.05
CA ARG A 57 17.11 6.00 3.49
C ARG A 57 16.78 7.39 4.05
N GLU A 58 17.10 8.45 3.32
CA GLU A 58 16.87 9.83 3.76
C GLU A 58 15.38 10.23 3.81
N VAL A 59 14.51 9.55 3.07
CA VAL A 59 13.06 9.72 3.18
C VAL A 59 12.56 9.00 4.42
N LEU A 60 12.95 7.73 4.60
CA LEU A 60 12.46 6.90 5.68
C LEU A 60 12.85 7.45 7.06
N LYS A 61 14.05 8.02 7.21
CA LYS A 61 14.49 8.68 8.46
C LYS A 61 13.60 9.83 8.91
N LYS A 62 12.87 10.47 8.00
CA LYS A 62 11.97 11.60 8.32
C LYS A 62 10.62 11.15 8.88
N ILE A 63 10.36 9.84 8.87
CA ILE A 63 9.07 9.26 9.21
C ILE A 63 9.20 8.47 10.51
N VAL A 64 8.42 8.86 11.51
CA VAL A 64 8.24 8.07 12.74
C VAL A 64 6.97 7.25 12.59
N ILE A 65 7.07 5.92 12.65
CA ILE A 65 5.94 5.00 12.52
C ILE A 65 5.35 4.71 13.91
N GLN A 66 4.02 4.66 13.99
CA GLN A 66 3.27 4.49 15.25
C GLN A 66 2.30 3.31 15.19
N GLU A 67 1.78 2.97 14.01
CA GLU A 67 0.89 1.83 13.83
C GLU A 67 1.66 0.53 13.67
N ASN A 68 0.98 -0.56 14.03
CA ASN A 68 1.48 -1.92 13.90
C ASN A 68 0.58 -2.73 12.97
N ARG A 69 1.09 -3.86 12.48
CA ARG A 69 0.37 -4.79 11.60
C ARG A 69 -0.09 -4.10 10.31
N PHE A 70 -1.37 -4.20 9.98
CA PHE A 70 -1.94 -3.70 8.71
C PHE A 70 -2.11 -2.17 8.70
N GLY A 71 -2.21 -1.52 9.86
CA GLY A 71 -2.33 -0.05 9.95
C GLY A 71 -1.07 0.70 9.50
N PHE A 72 0.07 0.01 9.41
CA PHE A 72 1.33 0.55 8.90
C PHE A 72 1.18 1.10 7.47
N GLU A 73 0.46 0.38 6.61
CA GLU A 73 0.39 0.68 5.18
C GLU A 73 -0.31 2.01 4.88
N PRO A 74 -1.49 2.31 5.48
CA PRO A 74 -2.07 3.64 5.43
C PRO A 74 -1.17 4.72 6.02
N GLU A 75 -0.56 4.47 7.19
CA GLU A 75 0.23 5.47 7.90
C GLU A 75 1.47 5.88 7.10
N ILE A 76 2.26 4.92 6.61
CA ILE A 76 3.46 5.21 5.83
C ILE A 76 3.09 5.98 4.57
N THR A 77 1.99 5.61 3.90
CA THR A 77 1.53 6.27 2.67
C THR A 77 1.11 7.71 2.93
N ALA A 78 0.33 7.96 3.99
CA ALA A 78 -0.09 9.29 4.41
C ALA A 78 1.08 10.17 4.85
N LYS A 79 2.09 9.61 5.53
CA LYS A 79 3.28 10.37 5.94
C LYS A 79 4.19 10.70 4.77
N VAL A 80 4.35 9.77 3.83
CA VAL A 80 5.16 9.97 2.61
C VAL A 80 4.53 11.02 1.70
N SER A 81 3.20 11.03 1.54
CA SER A 81 2.50 12.03 0.71
C SER A 81 2.77 13.46 1.18
N LYS A 82 2.86 13.67 2.51
CA LYS A 82 3.16 14.97 3.13
C LYS A 82 4.60 15.45 2.90
N LEU A 83 5.54 14.55 2.63
CA LEU A 83 6.94 14.90 2.34
C LEU A 83 7.14 15.49 0.93
N LYS A 84 6.14 15.37 0.04
CA LYS A 84 6.17 15.89 -1.34
C LYS A 84 7.41 15.43 -2.14
N VAL A 85 7.83 14.19 -1.92
CA VAL A 85 8.93 13.55 -2.66
C VAL A 85 8.41 12.84 -3.91
N PRO A 86 9.24 12.61 -4.94
CA PRO A 86 8.85 11.83 -6.11
C PRO A 86 8.52 10.37 -5.75
N ILE A 87 7.25 10.01 -5.93
CA ILE A 87 6.70 8.67 -5.72
C ILE A 87 6.40 8.04 -7.08
N TYR A 88 6.84 6.80 -7.28
CA TYR A 88 6.55 6.03 -8.49
C TYR A 88 5.89 4.71 -8.14
N GLU A 89 5.14 4.16 -9.09
CA GLU A 89 4.52 2.84 -8.98
C GLU A 89 5.00 1.93 -10.10
N VAL A 90 5.30 0.66 -9.79
CA VAL A 90 5.79 -0.34 -10.76
C VAL A 90 5.01 -1.65 -10.61
N SER A 91 4.77 -2.34 -11.71
CA SER A 91 4.13 -3.67 -11.72
C SER A 91 4.93 -4.71 -10.94
N ILE A 92 4.26 -5.54 -10.14
CA ILE A 92 4.86 -6.70 -9.47
C ILE A 92 4.05 -7.97 -9.73
N SER A 93 4.73 -9.12 -9.75
CA SER A 93 4.07 -10.43 -9.74
C SER A 93 3.68 -10.81 -8.31
N TYR A 94 2.46 -11.29 -8.11
CA TYR A 94 1.94 -11.62 -6.78
C TYR A 94 1.25 -12.97 -6.73
N TYR A 95 1.75 -13.82 -5.83
CA TYR A 95 1.22 -15.14 -5.54
C TYR A 95 0.55 -15.12 -4.17
N GLY A 96 -0.75 -14.78 -4.16
CA GLY A 96 -1.52 -14.71 -2.92
C GLY A 96 -1.69 -16.07 -2.25
N ARG A 97 -1.66 -16.07 -0.90
CA ARG A 97 -1.95 -17.24 -0.08
C ARG A 97 -3.45 -17.38 0.23
N THR A 98 -3.95 -18.61 0.25
CA THR A 98 -5.29 -18.96 0.74
C THR A 98 -5.34 -18.88 2.27
N TYR A 99 -6.55 -18.94 2.85
CA TYR A 99 -6.70 -19.04 4.31
C TYR A 99 -6.11 -20.34 4.88
N GLU A 100 -6.20 -21.44 4.13
CA GLU A 100 -5.60 -22.73 4.48
C GLU A 100 -4.06 -22.67 4.47
N GLU A 101 -3.48 -21.89 3.56
CA GLU A 101 -2.04 -21.58 3.50
C GLU A 101 -1.59 -20.58 4.59
N GLY A 102 -2.47 -20.25 5.55
CA GLY A 102 -2.15 -19.44 6.73
C GLY A 102 -2.25 -17.93 6.52
N LYS A 103 -3.17 -17.46 5.66
CA LYS A 103 -3.48 -16.02 5.54
C LYS A 103 -3.99 -15.46 6.86
N LYS A 104 -3.28 -14.47 7.40
CA LYS A 104 -3.55 -13.86 8.72
C LYS A 104 -4.42 -12.60 8.70
N ILE A 105 -4.76 -12.08 7.52
CA ILE A 105 -5.53 -10.83 7.34
C ILE A 105 -7.02 -11.14 7.41
N GLY A 106 -7.76 -10.38 8.23
CA GLY A 106 -9.21 -10.46 8.35
C GLY A 106 -9.90 -9.09 8.25
N TRP A 107 -11.23 -9.08 8.46
CA TRP A 107 -12.04 -7.86 8.37
C TRP A 107 -11.67 -6.80 9.42
N LYS A 108 -11.19 -7.22 10.60
CA LYS A 108 -10.71 -6.31 11.66
C LYS A 108 -9.52 -5.48 11.20
N ASP A 109 -8.63 -6.07 10.40
CA ASP A 109 -7.51 -5.36 9.80
C ASP A 109 -8.01 -4.29 8.82
N GLY A 110 -9.04 -4.61 8.02
CA GLY A 110 -9.68 -3.64 7.12
C GLY A 110 -10.29 -2.45 7.85
N VAL A 111 -11.03 -2.67 8.94
CA VAL A 111 -11.58 -1.58 9.77
C VAL A 111 -10.45 -0.73 10.37
N ARG A 112 -9.37 -1.37 10.84
CA ARG A 112 -8.21 -0.65 11.36
C ARG A 112 -7.52 0.18 10.27
N ALA A 113 -7.42 -0.33 9.05
CA ALA A 113 -6.86 0.41 7.92
C ALA A 113 -7.69 1.66 7.61
N ILE A 114 -9.02 1.57 7.56
CA ILE A 114 -9.91 2.73 7.38
C ILE A 114 -9.66 3.78 8.47
N TRP A 115 -9.59 3.35 9.74
CA TRP A 115 -9.27 4.25 10.85
C TRP A 115 -7.92 4.94 10.66
N CYS A 116 -6.89 4.22 10.22
CA CYS A 116 -5.57 4.79 9.98
C CYS A 116 -5.57 5.79 8.82
N ILE A 117 -6.31 5.52 7.74
CA ILE A 117 -6.49 6.46 6.61
C ILE A 117 -7.12 7.76 7.08
N LEU A 118 -8.10 7.70 7.98
CA LEU A 118 -8.78 8.90 8.50
C LEU A 118 -7.94 9.66 9.53
N LYS A 119 -7.11 8.94 10.30
CA LYS A 119 -6.29 9.52 11.38
C LYS A 119 -5.06 10.25 10.87
N TYR A 120 -4.39 9.75 9.83
CA TYR A 120 -3.09 10.25 9.36
C TYR A 120 -3.21 11.03 8.06
#